data_AF-A0A9C8KBA1-F1
#
_entry.id   AF-A0A9C8KBA1-F1
#
_cell.length_a   1.000
_cell.length_b   1.000
_cell.length_c   1.000
_cell.angle_alpha   90.00
_cell.angle_beta   90.00
_cell.angle_gamma   90.00
#
_symmetry.space_group_name_H-M   'P 1'
#
loop_
_entity.id
_entity.type
_entity.pdbx_description
1 polymer ?
#
loop_
_entity_poly.entity_id
_entity_poly.type
_entity_poly.pdbx_seq_one_letter_code
_entity_poly.pdbx_strand_id
1 'polypeptide(L)'
;EVGIAISENVNVFSPACDGILEASSFKQLYSYILASKKAMAIIKYSFILSLSYNILGLYFAVTGQLQPIIAAILMPLSSISVVSFATVMTNLMGRKLK
;
A
#
# COMPACT_ATOMS: atom_id res chain seq x y z
N GLU A 1 12.38 -1.54 -12.66
CA GLU A 1 12.33 -2.55 -13.74
C GLU A 1 11.58 -3.76 -13.20
N VAL A 2 10.79 -4.45 -14.02
CA VAL A 2 9.99 -5.62 -13.60
C VAL A 2 9.92 -6.58 -14.78
N GLY A 3 10.37 -7.83 -14.61
CA GLY A 3 10.23 -8.91 -15.58
C GLY A 3 8.96 -9.73 -15.31
N ILE A 4 8.05 -9.79 -16.29
CA ILE A 4 6.81 -10.59 -16.19
C ILE A 4 6.88 -11.75 -17.19
N ALA A 5 6.88 -12.99 -16.68
CA ALA A 5 6.82 -14.19 -17.51
C ALA A 5 5.38 -14.52 -17.88
N ILE A 6 5.13 -14.80 -19.17
CA ILE A 6 3.81 -15.21 -19.66
C ILE A 6 3.79 -16.73 -19.79
N SER A 7 2.80 -17.40 -19.19
CA SER A 7 2.68 -18.87 -19.25
C SER A 7 1.26 -19.31 -19.60
N GLU A 8 1.14 -20.32 -20.45
CA GLU A 8 -0.12 -21.02 -20.74
C GLU A 8 -0.44 -22.09 -19.68
N ASN A 9 0.55 -22.52 -18.88
CA ASN A 9 0.39 -23.45 -17.78
C ASN A 9 1.22 -22.98 -16.56
N VAL A 10 0.56 -22.33 -15.61
CA VAL A 10 1.20 -21.77 -14.40
C VAL A 10 1.67 -22.84 -13.40
N ASN A 11 1.29 -24.11 -13.58
CA ASN A 11 1.54 -25.18 -12.61
C ASN A 11 2.87 -25.94 -12.80
N VAL A 12 3.64 -25.68 -13.87
CA VAL A 12 4.81 -26.52 -14.21
C VAL A 12 6.13 -25.75 -14.31
N PHE A 13 6.13 -24.42 -14.28
CA PHE A 13 7.35 -23.61 -14.33
C PHE A 13 7.19 -22.30 -13.55
N SER A 14 8.12 -22.02 -12.62
CA SER A 14 8.31 -20.69 -12.02
C SER A 14 9.65 -20.14 -12.51
N PRO A 15 9.69 -19.46 -13.68
CA PRO A 15 10.91 -18.83 -14.17
C PRO A 15 11.42 -17.77 -13.17
N ALA A 16 12.70 -17.40 -13.28
CA ALA A 16 13.26 -16.29 -12.50
C ALA A 16 12.70 -14.95 -13.03
N CYS A 17 11.52 -14.57 -12.54
CA CYS A 17 10.82 -13.34 -12.89
C CYS A 17 10.13 -12.72 -11.67
N ASP A 18 9.83 -11.43 -11.73
CA ASP A 18 9.17 -10.68 -10.66
C ASP A 18 7.65 -10.97 -10.59
N GLY A 19 7.08 -11.52 -11.66
CA GLY A 19 5.69 -11.95 -11.72
C GLY A 19 5.39 -12.90 -12.86
N ILE A 20 4.39 -13.77 -12.67
CA ILE A 20 3.90 -14.71 -13.68
C ILE A 20 2.50 -14.27 -14.09
N LEU A 21 2.25 -14.13 -15.39
CA LEU A 21 0.95 -13.79 -15.96
C LEU A 21 0.45 -14.94 -16.83
N GLU A 22 -0.78 -15.38 -16.61
CA GLU A 22 -1.43 -16.35 -17.48
C GLU A 22 -1.69 -15.75 -18.86
N ALA A 23 -1.34 -16.48 -19.93
CA ALA A 23 -1.49 -16.00 -21.31
C ALA A 23 -2.92 -15.57 -21.65
N SER A 24 -3.92 -16.26 -21.10
CA SER A 24 -5.35 -15.92 -21.20
C SER A 24 -5.69 -14.53 -20.66
N SER A 25 -4.92 -14.04 -19.69
CA SER A 25 -5.09 -12.75 -19.01
C SER A 25 -4.18 -11.65 -19.55
N PHE A 26 -3.42 -11.89 -20.63
CA PHE A 26 -2.48 -10.92 -21.20
C PHE A 26 -3.15 -9.58 -21.55
N LYS A 27 -4.40 -9.60 -22.01
CA LYS A 27 -5.20 -8.39 -22.31
C LYS A 27 -5.40 -7.48 -21.09
N GLN A 28 -5.32 -8.02 -19.88
CA GLN A 28 -5.50 -7.29 -18.61
C GLN A 28 -4.18 -6.72 -18.06
N LEU A 29 -3.03 -7.01 -18.69
CA LEU A 29 -1.71 -6.55 -18.25
C LEU A 29 -1.68 -5.02 -18.03
N TYR A 30 -2.28 -4.26 -18.94
CA TYR A 30 -2.37 -2.81 -18.81
C TYR A 30 -3.15 -2.39 -17.54
N SER A 31 -4.27 -3.05 -17.24
CA SER A 31 -5.07 -2.80 -16.04
C SER A 31 -4.29 -3.11 -14.77
N TYR A 32 -3.49 -4.19 -14.75
CA TYR A 32 -2.61 -4.52 -13.63
C TYR A 32 -1.51 -3.47 -13.43
N ILE A 33 -0.87 -3.01 -14.50
CA ILE A 33 0.13 -1.93 -14.41
C ILE A 33 -0.51 -0.65 -13.87
N LEU A 34 -1.72 -0.30 -14.35
CA LEU A 34 -2.45 0.86 -13.87
C LEU A 34 -2.83 0.72 -12.39
N ALA A 35 -3.27 -0.46 -11.96
CA ALA A 35 -3.57 -0.76 -10.57
C ALA A 35 -2.32 -0.58 -9.68
N SER A 36 -1.17 -1.11 -10.08
CA SER A 36 0.10 -0.97 -9.38
C SER A 36 0.53 0.49 -9.25
N LYS A 37 0.41 1.28 -10.33
CA LYS A 37 0.72 2.72 -10.29
C LYS A 37 -0.16 3.47 -9.29
N LYS A 38 -1.45 3.17 -9.26
CA LYS A 38 -2.35 3.83 -8.31
C LYS A 38 -2.16 3.31 -6.87
N ALA A 39 -1.82 2.04 -6.68
CA ALA A 39 -1.46 1.49 -5.37
C ALA A 39 -0.24 2.23 -4.80
N MET A 40 0.77 2.54 -5.63
CA MET A 40 1.89 3.38 -5.22
C MET A 40 1.47 4.79 -4.79
N ALA A 41 0.43 5.37 -5.40
CA ALA A 41 -0.11 6.65 -4.94
C ALA A 41 -0.73 6.50 -3.53
N ILE A 42 -1.52 5.44 -3.28
CA ILE A 42 -2.09 5.16 -1.95
C ILE A 42 -1.00 5.00 -0.89
N ILE A 43 0.09 4.30 -1.22
CA ILE A 43 1.25 4.13 -0.32
C ILE A 43 1.87 5.49 0.01
N LYS A 44 2.07 6.36 -0.98
CA LYS A 44 2.61 7.72 -0.75
C LYS A 44 1.71 8.54 0.18
N TYR A 45 0.39 8.52 -0.03
CA TYR A 45 -0.55 9.21 0.87
C TYR A 45 -0.56 8.61 2.29
N SER A 46 -0.47 7.29 2.39
CA SER A 46 -0.37 6.58 3.67
C SER A 46 0.89 6.99 4.43
N PHE A 47 2.00 7.20 3.73
CA PHE A 47 3.24 7.68 4.31
C PHE A 47 3.14 9.13 4.80
N ILE A 48 2.49 10.01 4.03
CA ILE A 48 2.21 11.40 4.45
C ILE A 48 1.36 11.41 5.73
N LEU A 49 0.32 10.56 5.79
CA LEU A 49 -0.53 10.42 6.97
C LEU A 49 0.27 9.89 8.19
N SER A 50 1.10 8.86 8.01
CA SER A 50 1.98 8.37 9.08
C SER A 50 2.93 9.46 9.58
N LEU A 51 3.52 10.23 8.65
CA LEU A 51 4.46 11.29 8.99
C LEU A 51 3.78 12.41 9.79
N SER A 52 2.53 12.78 9.49
CA SER A 52 1.81 13.79 10.27
C SER A 52 1.59 13.37 11.72
N TYR A 53 1.24 12.10 11.98
CA TYR A 53 1.16 11.57 13.35
C TYR A 53 2.51 11.60 14.07
N ASN A 54 3.60 11.28 13.37
CA ASN A 54 4.95 11.36 13.94
C ASN A 54 5.36 12.81 14.26
N ILE A 55 5.01 13.77 13.40
CA ILE A 55 5.24 15.20 13.64
C ILE A 55 4.45 15.67 14.88
N LEU A 56 3.21 15.24 15.05
CA LEU A 56 2.43 15.53 16.25
C LEU A 56 3.10 14.94 17.51
N GLY A 57 3.59 13.71 17.45
CA GLY A 57 4.35 13.09 18.54
C GLY A 57 5.62 13.87 18.88
N LEU A 58 6.37 14.30 17.85
CA LEU A 58 7.56 15.13 18.01
C LEU A 58 7.22 16.49 18.63
N TYR A 59 6.11 17.12 18.23
CA TYR A 59 5.65 18.38 18.81
C TYR A 59 5.44 18.26 20.32
N PHE A 60 4.72 17.23 20.78
CA PHE A 60 4.53 16.98 22.22
C PHE A 60 5.86 16.68 22.94
N ALA A 61 6.78 15.98 22.28
CA ALA A 61 8.09 15.67 22.85
C ALA A 61 8.95 16.94 23.04
N VAL A 62 9.04 17.80 22.02
CA VAL A 62 9.86 19.01 22.06
C VAL A 62 9.28 20.08 22.99
N THR A 63 7.96 20.14 23.14
CA THR A 63 7.29 21.05 24.09
C THR A 63 7.31 20.54 25.54
N GLY A 64 7.82 19.33 25.80
CA GLY A 64 7.82 18.73 27.14
C GLY A 64 6.44 18.30 27.64
N GLN A 65 5.43 18.28 26.76
CA GLN A 65 4.04 17.91 27.09
C GLN A 65 3.74 16.43 26.84
N LEU A 66 4.72 15.65 26.40
CA LEU A 66 4.55 14.22 26.12
C LEU A 66 4.31 13.44 27.42
N GLN A 67 3.04 13.15 27.69
CA GLN A 67 2.63 12.27 28.77
C GLN A 67 2.52 10.80 28.30
N PRO A 68 2.71 9.81 29.19
CA PRO A 68 2.59 8.39 28.84
C PRO A 68 1.26 8.04 28.17
N ILE A 69 0.16 8.67 28.59
CA ILE A 69 -1.17 8.45 28.03
C ILE A 69 -1.29 8.94 26.58
N ILE A 70 -0.63 10.06 26.24
CA ILE A 70 -0.63 10.60 24.87
C ILE A 70 0.07 9.62 23.94
N ALA A 71 1.25 9.14 24.34
CA ALA A 71 1.98 8.14 23.56
C ALA A 71 1.18 6.84 23.39
N ALA A 72 0.55 6.36 24.47
CA ALA A 72 -0.24 5.13 24.49
C ALA A 72 -1.46 5.17 23.55
N ILE A 73 -2.02 6.36 23.28
CA ILE A 73 -3.15 6.53 22.35
C ILE A 73 -2.66 6.88 20.94
N LEU A 74 -1.69 7.78 20.83
CA LEU A 74 -1.24 8.34 19.54
C LEU A 74 -0.63 7.26 18.64
N MET A 75 0.21 6.37 19.18
CA MET A 75 0.84 5.31 18.40
C MET A 75 -0.16 4.31 17.80
N PRO A 76 -1.06 3.68 18.57
CA PRO A 76 -2.05 2.78 17.98
C PRO A 76 -3.05 3.51 17.07
N LEU A 77 -3.41 4.77 17.37
CA LEU A 77 -4.27 5.55 16.48
C LEU A 77 -3.62 5.78 15.12
N SER A 78 -2.32 6.10 15.10
CA SER A 78 -1.55 6.29 13.87
C SER A 78 -1.62 5.05 12.97
N SER A 79 -1.28 3.86 13.50
CA SER A 79 -1.28 2.63 12.70
C SER A 79 -2.68 2.23 12.21
N ILE A 80 -3.69 2.30 13.07
CA ILE A 80 -5.09 1.99 12.72
C ILE A 80 -5.57 2.92 11.61
N SER A 81 -5.26 4.22 11.69
CA SER A 81 -5.66 5.19 10.67
C SER A 81 -5.06 4.88 9.30
N VAL A 82 -3.77 4.54 9.25
CA VAL A 82 -3.04 4.21 8.02
C VAL A 82 -3.58 2.94 7.39
N VAL A 83 -3.78 1.88 8.19
CA VAL A 83 -4.33 0.61 7.71
C VAL A 83 -5.76 0.78 7.21
N SER A 84 -6.59 1.53 7.94
CA SER A 84 -7.98 1.81 7.55
C SER A 84 -8.01 2.60 6.23
N PHE A 85 -7.19 3.64 6.11
CA PHE A 85 -7.06 4.43 4.89
C PHE A 85 -6.63 3.58 3.70
N ALA A 86 -5.55 2.79 3.85
CA ALA A 86 -5.05 1.92 2.80
C ALA A 86 -6.10 0.90 2.35
N THR A 87 -6.82 0.30 3.30
CA THR A 87 -7.88 -0.69 3.05
C THR A 87 -9.05 -0.08 2.28
N VAL A 88 -9.55 1.08 2.72
CA VAL A 88 -10.68 1.77 2.09
C VAL A 88 -10.29 2.21 0.68
N MET A 89 -9.15 2.88 0.52
CA MET A 89 -8.71 3.39 -0.78
C MET A 89 -8.45 2.28 -1.78
N THR A 90 -7.83 1.18 -1.34
CA THR A 90 -7.56 0.02 -2.21
C THR A 90 -8.87 -0.65 -2.64
N ASN A 91 -9.85 -0.81 -1.73
CA ASN A 91 -11.16 -1.36 -2.06
C ASN A 91 -11.95 -0.48 -3.04
N LEU A 92 -11.98 0.83 -2.82
CA LEU A 92 -12.65 1.78 -3.71
C LEU A 92 -12.05 1.77 -5.11
N MET A 93 -10.73 1.64 -5.20
CA MET A 93 -10.02 1.58 -6.47
C MET A 93 -10.19 0.25 -7.19
N GLY A 94 -10.17 -0.87 -6.46
CA GLY A 94 -10.40 -2.21 -6.98
C GLY A 94 -11.78 -2.34 -7.64
N ARG A 95 -12.80 -1.66 -7.09
CA ARG A 95 -14.14 -1.60 -7.70
C ARG A 95 -14.18 -0.95 -9.09
N LYS A 96 -13.23 -0.04 -9.40
CA LYS A 96 -13.14 0.64 -10.71
C LYS A 96 -12.34 -0.14 -11.76
N LEU A 97 -11.73 -1.26 -11.38
CA LEU A 97 -10.94 -2.13 -12.27
C LEU A 97 -11.74 -3.36 -12.74
N LYS A 98 -12.98 -3.53 -12.26
CA LYS A 98 -13.95 -4.50 -12.77
C LYS A 98 -14.61 -4.00 -14.06
#